data_AF-M4D8L6-F1
#
_entry.id   AF-M4D8L6-F1
#
_cell.length_a   1.000
_cell.length_b   1.000
_cell.length_c   1.000
_cell.angle_alpha   90.00
_cell.angle_beta   90.00
_cell.angle_gamma   90.00
#
_symmetry.space_group_name_H-M   'P 1'
#
loop_
_entity.id
_entity.type
_entity.pdbx_description
1 polymer ?
#
loop_
_entity_poly.entity_id
_entity_poly.type
_entity_poly.pdbx_seq_one_letter_code
_entity_poly.pdbx_strand_id
1 'polypeptide(L)'
;MSSPRIYHTESGRSNHCVQWRLGLGGPGDGDMIKNMNLTVEKSWRQWFSGGEVGGFIEEYKGNFTFATVRAACHSVAIDQPVRAFTIFTSFIRNTPLPSTL
;
A
#
# COMPACT_ATOMS: atom_id res chain seq x y z
N MET A 1 -24.03 -1.78 -13.85
CA MET A 1 -23.12 -0.64 -14.08
C MET A 1 -23.16 0.25 -12.85
N SER A 2 -22.21 0.07 -11.93
CA SER A 2 -22.15 0.79 -10.66
C SER A 2 -20.78 1.46 -10.56
N SER A 3 -20.81 2.78 -10.58
CA SER A 3 -19.64 3.67 -10.58
C SER A 3 -18.80 3.51 -9.30
N PRO A 4 -17.45 3.48 -9.36
CA PRO A 4 -16.62 3.47 -8.16
C PRO A 4 -16.60 4.84 -7.49
N ARG A 5 -16.83 4.84 -6.18
CA ARG A 5 -16.85 6.02 -5.30
C ARG A 5 -15.40 6.49 -5.03
N ILE A 6 -15.08 7.72 -5.44
CA ILE A 6 -13.81 8.41 -5.18
C ILE A 6 -13.87 8.99 -3.76
N TYR A 7 -12.88 8.70 -2.91
CA TYR A 7 -12.67 9.45 -1.65
C TYR A 7 -11.55 10.45 -1.88
N HIS A 8 -11.88 11.74 -1.85
CA HIS A 8 -10.93 12.84 -1.76
C HIS A 8 -10.50 13.03 -0.30
N THR A 9 -9.19 13.09 -0.03
CA THR A 9 -8.66 13.76 1.16
C THR A 9 -7.52 14.68 0.72
N GLU A 10 -7.81 15.97 0.55
CA GLU A 10 -6.80 17.01 0.39
C GLU A 10 -6.50 17.69 1.73
N SER A 11 -5.23 18.01 1.99
CA SER A 11 -4.81 19.21 2.72
C SER A 11 -3.32 19.46 2.45
N GLY A 12 -2.98 20.70 2.13
CA GLY A 12 -1.81 21.08 1.33
C GLY A 12 -0.44 21.09 2.02
N ARG A 13 0.55 20.60 1.27
CA ARG A 13 1.95 21.07 1.17
C ARG A 13 2.56 20.45 -0.10
N SER A 14 3.48 21.14 -0.75
CA SER A 14 3.87 20.97 -2.16
C SER A 14 4.69 19.70 -2.52
N ASN A 15 4.58 18.58 -1.80
CA ASN A 15 5.55 17.48 -1.92
C ASN A 15 4.93 16.05 -1.99
N HIS A 16 3.62 15.91 -2.25
CA HIS A 16 2.94 14.63 -2.01
C HIS A 16 2.88 13.72 -3.24
N CYS A 17 3.66 12.63 -3.22
CA CYS A 17 3.39 11.47 -4.06
C CYS A 17 2.04 10.85 -3.63
N VAL A 18 1.06 10.91 -4.53
CA VAL A 18 -0.29 10.40 -4.29
C VAL A 18 -0.33 8.88 -4.50
N GLN A 19 -1.00 8.19 -3.57
CA GLN A 19 -1.23 6.75 -3.66
C GLN A 19 -2.50 6.49 -4.49
N TRP A 20 -2.35 6.17 -5.77
CA TRP A 20 -3.47 5.80 -6.64
C TRP A 20 -3.81 4.31 -6.49
N ARG A 21 -5.06 3.97 -6.14
CA ARG A 21 -5.66 2.68 -6.54
C ARG A 21 -6.66 2.95 -7.65
N LEU A 22 -6.15 3.23 -8.84
CA LEU A 22 -6.98 3.39 -10.02
C LEU A 22 -6.97 2.08 -10.81
N GLY A 23 -8.14 1.65 -11.27
CA GLY A 23 -8.27 0.75 -12.41
C GLY A 23 -7.85 1.45 -13.72
N LEU A 24 -6.72 2.16 -13.71
CA LEU A 24 -6.09 2.81 -14.84
C LEU A 24 -4.61 2.49 -14.76
N GLY A 25 -4.13 1.70 -15.72
CA GLY A 25 -2.75 1.30 -15.83
C GLY A 25 -1.82 2.51 -15.98
N GLY A 26 -0.86 2.60 -15.06
CA GLY A 26 0.49 3.06 -15.37
C GLY A 26 1.38 1.81 -15.43
N PRO A 27 2.33 1.72 -16.37
CA PRO A 27 3.12 0.50 -16.58
C PRO A 27 4.12 0.32 -15.43
N GLY A 28 4.06 -0.83 -14.75
CA GLY A 28 5.07 -1.22 -13.75
C GLY A 28 4.55 -2.25 -12.76
N ASP A 29 3.97 -1.81 -11.65
CA ASP A 29 3.95 -2.64 -10.44
C ASP A 29 2.63 -3.41 -10.23
N GLY A 30 1.52 -2.87 -10.71
CA GLY A 30 0.22 -3.55 -10.61
C GLY A 30 0.05 -4.70 -11.60
N ASP A 31 0.75 -4.64 -12.74
CA ASP A 31 0.63 -5.64 -13.80
C ASP A 31 1.55 -6.84 -13.58
N MET A 32 2.72 -6.63 -12.97
CA MET A 32 3.59 -7.75 -12.60
C MET A 32 2.91 -8.69 -11.59
N ILE A 33 2.22 -8.16 -10.58
CA ILE A 33 1.53 -9.00 -9.57
C ILE A 33 0.34 -9.73 -10.20
N LYS A 34 -0.42 -9.09 -11.09
CA LYS A 34 -1.48 -9.76 -11.85
C LYS A 34 -0.95 -10.91 -12.71
N ASN A 35 0.24 -10.74 -13.30
CA ASN A 35 0.86 -11.75 -14.16
C ASN A 35 1.44 -12.95 -13.40
N MET A 36 1.58 -12.87 -12.07
CA MET A 36 2.08 -13.98 -11.24
C MET A 36 1.02 -15.05 -10.93
N ASN A 37 -0.24 -14.87 -11.38
CA ASN A 37 -1.37 -15.81 -11.16
C ASN A 37 -1.55 -16.23 -9.68
N LEU A 38 -1.40 -15.25 -8.77
CA LEU A 38 -1.49 -15.46 -7.34
C LEU A 38 -2.95 -15.48 -6.87
N THR A 39 -3.28 -16.36 -5.92
CA THR A 39 -4.62 -16.38 -5.30
C THR A 39 -4.67 -15.38 -4.15
N VAL A 40 -5.57 -14.39 -4.24
CA VAL A 40 -5.83 -13.43 -3.15
C VAL A 40 -6.38 -14.17 -1.93
N GLU A 41 -5.75 -13.96 -0.79
CA GLU A 41 -6.16 -14.51 0.52
C GLU A 41 -6.87 -13.45 1.37
N LYS A 42 -6.34 -12.22 1.41
CA LYS A 42 -7.04 -11.08 2.00
C LYS A 42 -7.05 -9.92 1.02
N SER A 43 -8.26 -9.49 0.67
CA SER A 43 -8.47 -8.40 -0.27
C SER A 43 -7.82 -7.11 0.19
N TRP A 44 -7.48 -6.28 -0.80
CA TRP A 44 -6.99 -4.92 -0.62
C TRP A 44 -7.63 -4.15 0.54
N ARG A 45 -6.80 -3.76 1.51
CA ARG A 45 -7.23 -3.05 2.71
C ARG A 45 -6.14 -2.14 3.26
N GLN A 46 -6.50 -1.25 4.15
CA GLN A 46 -5.58 -0.29 4.76
C GLN A 46 -4.68 -0.98 5.78
N TRP A 47 -3.46 -0.44 5.93
CA TRP A 47 -2.61 -0.70 7.08
C TRP A 47 -2.22 0.63 7.74
N PHE A 48 -1.83 0.56 9.01
CA PHE A 48 -1.65 1.74 9.85
C PHE A 48 -0.24 1.83 10.46
N SER A 49 0.22 3.06 10.68
CA SER A 49 1.48 3.36 11.37
C SER A 49 1.36 4.71 12.04
N GLY A 50 1.70 4.79 13.32
CA GLY A 50 1.64 6.04 14.09
C GLY A 50 0.25 6.66 14.18
N GLY A 51 -0.82 5.85 14.23
CA GLY A 51 -2.20 6.33 14.30
C GLY A 51 -2.75 6.89 12.98
N GLU A 52 -2.05 6.71 11.85
CA GLU A 52 -2.50 7.11 10.53
C GLU A 52 -2.47 5.96 9.53
N VAL A 53 -3.20 6.11 8.42
CA VAL A 53 -3.11 5.19 7.27
C VAL A 53 -1.70 5.24 6.70
N GLY A 54 -0.96 4.14 6.84
CA GLY A 54 0.37 3.93 6.29
C GLY A 54 0.35 3.64 4.79
N GLY A 55 -0.75 3.06 4.30
CA GLY A 55 -0.99 2.74 2.90
C GLY A 55 -2.00 1.60 2.76
N PHE A 56 -1.86 0.79 1.72
CA PHE A 56 -2.72 -0.36 1.46
C PHE A 56 -1.94 -1.64 1.23
N ILE A 57 -2.55 -2.77 1.57
CA ILE A 57 -2.00 -4.11 1.41
C ILE A 57 -3.02 -5.04 0.74
N GLU A 58 -2.52 -5.99 -0.04
CA GLU A 58 -3.26 -7.17 -0.50
C GLU A 58 -2.41 -8.41 -0.23
N GLU A 59 -3.00 -9.40 0.44
CA GLU A 59 -2.31 -10.64 0.80
C GLU A 59 -2.73 -11.75 -0.14
N TYR A 60 -1.76 -12.56 -0.53
CA TYR A 60 -1.91 -13.69 -1.42
C TYR A 60 -1.43 -14.96 -0.73
N LYS A 61 -1.97 -16.10 -1.18
CA LYS A 61 -1.53 -17.42 -0.69
C LYS A 61 -0.03 -17.60 -0.88
N GLY A 62 0.59 -18.30 0.07
CA GLY A 62 2.05 -18.58 0.03
C GLY A 62 2.90 -17.51 0.72
N ASN A 63 2.35 -16.80 1.69
CA ASN A 63 3.04 -15.77 2.48
C ASN A 63 3.57 -14.60 1.64
N PHE A 64 2.82 -14.22 0.59
CA PHE A 64 3.14 -13.08 -0.26
C PHE A 64 2.20 -11.91 0.05
N THR A 65 2.77 -10.74 0.34
CA THR A 65 2.00 -9.52 0.63
C THR A 65 2.47 -8.41 -0.29
N PHE A 66 1.56 -7.85 -1.08
CA PHE A 66 1.80 -6.60 -1.79
C PHE A 66 1.43 -5.44 -0.87
N ALA A 67 2.36 -4.53 -0.61
CA ALA A 67 2.17 -3.38 0.25
C ALA A 67 2.52 -2.08 -0.47
N THR A 68 1.76 -1.05 -0.17
CA THR A 68 2.00 0.31 -0.67
C THR A 68 2.20 1.27 0.49
N VAL A 69 2.94 2.35 0.27
CA VAL A 69 3.24 3.35 1.30
C VAL A 69 2.70 4.70 0.86
N ARG A 70 1.69 5.18 1.58
CA ARG A 70 1.10 6.50 1.32
C ARG A 70 2.16 7.58 1.47
N ALA A 71 2.16 8.55 0.55
CA ALA A 71 3.08 9.70 0.53
C ALA A 71 4.57 9.34 0.36
N ALA A 72 4.87 8.17 -0.21
CA ALA A 72 6.21 7.79 -0.63
C ALA A 72 6.32 7.76 -2.18
N CYS A 73 7.48 8.16 -2.69
CA CYS A 73 7.85 8.08 -4.09
C CYS A 73 8.84 6.91 -4.29
N HIS A 74 9.82 7.07 -5.19
CA HIS A 74 10.83 6.07 -5.51
C HIS A 74 11.66 5.62 -4.30
N SER A 75 11.86 6.50 -3.32
CA SER A 75 12.72 6.23 -2.15
C SER A 75 11.93 6.24 -0.86
N VAL A 76 11.16 5.17 -0.64
CA VAL A 76 10.23 5.02 0.50
C VAL A 76 10.87 5.33 1.86
N ALA A 77 12.11 4.88 2.11
CA ALA A 77 12.80 5.11 3.38
C ALA A 77 13.20 6.59 3.60
N ILE A 78 13.39 7.35 2.53
CA ILE A 78 13.68 8.79 2.57
C ILE A 78 12.37 9.56 2.76
N ASP A 79 11.35 9.22 1.97
CA ASP A 79 10.08 9.95 1.94
C ASP A 79 9.22 9.70 3.19
N GLN A 80 9.21 8.46 3.70
CA GLN A 80 8.34 8.01 4.78
C GLN A 80 9.09 7.08 5.76
N PRO A 81 10.10 7.58 6.50
CA PRO A 81 11.01 6.76 7.30
C PRO A 81 10.31 5.89 8.36
N VAL A 82 9.30 6.43 9.06
CA VAL A 82 8.54 5.69 10.08
C VAL A 82 7.74 4.53 9.48
N ARG A 83 7.11 4.76 8.32
CA ARG A 83 6.33 3.76 7.59
C ARG A 83 7.23 2.69 6.98
N ALA A 84 8.38 3.09 6.43
CA ALA A 84 9.40 2.17 5.92
C ALA A 84 9.93 1.24 7.02
N PHE A 85 10.25 1.79 8.20
CA PHE A 85 10.70 1.00 9.34
C PHE A 85 9.63 0.02 9.84
N THR A 86 8.36 0.43 9.82
CA THR A 86 7.22 -0.45 10.18
C THR A 86 7.14 -1.66 9.25
N ILE A 87 7.25 -1.44 7.93
CA ILE A 87 7.26 -2.54 6.93
C ILE A 87 8.47 -3.43 7.12
N PHE A 88 9.66 -2.84 7.25
CA PHE A 88 10.91 -3.59 7.42
C PHE A 88 10.88 -4.48 8.66
N THR A 89 10.42 -3.95 9.79
CA THR A 89 10.30 -4.70 11.05
C THR A 89 9.29 -5.83 10.92
N SER A 90 8.15 -5.58 10.28
CA SER A 90 7.11 -6.60 10.06
C SER A 90 7.61 -7.73 9.15
N PHE A 91 8.37 -7.38 8.11
CA PHE A 91 8.98 -8.34 7.19
C PHE A 91 9.98 -9.27 7.90
N ILE A 92 10.95 -8.71 8.63
CA ILE A 92 11.98 -9.51 9.31
C ILE A 92 11.38 -10.40 10.41
N ARG A 93 10.34 -9.93 11.09
CA ARG A 93 9.66 -10.69 12.14
C ARG A 93 8.62 -11.68 11.61
N ASN A 94 8.38 -11.69 10.29
CA ASN A 94 7.31 -12.45 9.65
C ASN A 94 5.94 -12.23 10.32
N THR A 95 5.64 -10.97 10.65
CA THR A 95 4.36 -10.55 11.26
C THR A 95 3.54 -9.72 10.29
N PRO A 96 2.21 -9.80 10.31
CA PRO A 96 1.37 -8.99 9.44
C PRO A 96 1.50 -7.49 9.76
N LEU A 97 1.28 -6.65 8.74
CA LEU A 97 1.21 -5.21 8.94
C LEU A 97 -0.01 -4.83 9.81
N PRO A 98 0.08 -3.77 10.63
CA PRO A 98 -1.01 -3.37 11.51
C PRO A 98 -2.28 -3.04 10.72
N SER A 99 -3.40 -3.66 11.06
CA SER A 99 -4.70 -3.47 10.40
C SER A 99 -5.67 -2.58 11.17
N THR A 100 -5.23 -2.01 12.28
CA THR A 100 -6.02 -1.15 13.17
C THR A 100 -5.20 0.07 13.59
N LEU A 101 -5.89 1.14 13.96
CA LEU A 101 -5.31 2.36 14.56
C LEU A 101 -4.68 2.07 15.92
#